data_AF-A0AA39RMJ1-F1
#
_entry.id   AF-A0AA39RMJ1-F1
#
_cell.length_a   1.000
_cell.length_b   1.000
_cell.length_c   1.000
_cell.angle_alpha   90.00
_cell.angle_beta   90.00
_cell.angle_gamma   90.00
#
_symmetry.space_group_name_H-M   'P 1'
#
loop_
_entity.id
_entity.type
_entity.pdbx_description
1 polymer ?
#
loop_
_entity_poly.entity_id
_entity_poly.type
_entity_poly.pdbx_seq_one_letter_code
_entity_poly.pdbx_strand_id
1 'polypeptide(L)'
;MRGHRCISSRQPDNSESETEDEESETMRCISCKAEYGTREAGTCKECYEEASETEEELKQEIEDLKAKVAFLRFWSPLDSITRSHGGPCYTDVVLVASSHDGTAGPPVPVPAHKAVLVSRSPVFKAMLENEMEESRSGTVKISDVSYEALRAFVNYLYTAEACLDEQMACDLLELAEKYQVKHLKAYCEKFLVSKLNWDNSVISYAFAHQHNAKLLLDTALSLITDNMDKLTKREEYMELVEKDPRLVVEIYEAYLSKQG
;
A
#
# COMPACT_ATOMS: atom_id res chain seq x y z
N MET A 1 -11.83 -10.25 -25.20
CA MET A 1 -11.57 -11.58 -25.82
C MET A 1 -11.03 -11.36 -27.23
N ARG A 2 -9.72 -11.51 -27.45
CA ARG A 2 -9.15 -11.54 -28.80
C ARG A 2 -9.43 -12.94 -29.35
N GLY A 3 -10.33 -13.05 -30.33
CA GLY A 3 -10.61 -14.33 -30.99
C GLY A 3 -9.34 -14.84 -31.67
N HIS A 4 -8.85 -16.00 -31.23
CA HIS A 4 -7.73 -16.68 -31.87
C HIS A 4 -8.25 -17.30 -33.17
N ARG A 5 -7.77 -16.75 -34.30
CA ARG A 5 -8.31 -16.99 -35.63
C ARG A 5 -7.68 -18.26 -36.21
N CYS A 6 -8.46 -19.26 -36.61
CA CYS A 6 -7.93 -20.42 -37.35
C CYS A 6 -7.50 -20.00 -38.77
N ILE A 7 -6.49 -20.69 -39.32
CA ILE A 7 -5.98 -20.45 -40.68
C ILE A 7 -6.30 -21.68 -41.52
N SER A 8 -6.83 -21.45 -42.73
CA SER A 8 -6.99 -22.49 -43.75
C SER A 8 -5.63 -22.82 -44.35
N SER A 9 -5.23 -24.08 -44.28
CA SER A 9 -4.02 -24.57 -44.95
C SER A 9 -4.39 -25.21 -46.28
N ARG A 10 -4.27 -24.45 -47.38
CA ARG A 10 -4.19 -25.05 -48.73
C ARG A 10 -2.75 -25.45 -48.99
N GLN A 11 -2.47 -26.73 -49.21
CA GLN A 11 -1.21 -27.13 -49.85
C GLN A 11 -1.35 -26.90 -51.36
N PRO A 12 -0.39 -26.24 -52.04
CA PRO A 12 -0.40 -26.16 -53.49
C PRO A 12 0.13 -27.50 -54.03
N ASP A 13 -0.78 -28.38 -54.43
CA ASP A 13 -0.39 -29.60 -55.12
C ASP A 13 -0.13 -29.27 -56.61
N ASN A 14 1.12 -29.44 -57.03
CA ASN A 14 1.54 -29.15 -58.39
C ASN A 14 1.33 -30.41 -59.25
N SER A 15 0.09 -30.69 -59.63
CA SER A 15 -0.22 -31.65 -60.68
C SER A 15 -1.58 -31.36 -61.32
N GLU A 16 -1.55 -31.05 -62.62
CA GLU A 16 -2.72 -30.93 -63.48
C GLU A 16 -3.44 -32.28 -63.60
N SER A 17 -4.64 -32.40 -63.02
CA SER A 17 -5.67 -33.34 -63.48
C SER A 17 -7.04 -32.94 -62.95
N GLU A 18 -7.96 -32.64 -63.86
CA GLU A 18 -9.38 -32.38 -63.58
C GLU A 18 -10.08 -33.67 -63.13
N THR A 19 -10.31 -33.81 -61.82
CA THR A 19 -11.40 -34.63 -61.25
C THR A 19 -12.07 -33.82 -60.14
N GLU A 20 -13.40 -33.76 -60.17
CA GLU A 20 -14.25 -33.14 -59.14
C GLU A 20 -14.19 -33.96 -57.85
N ASP A 21 -13.07 -33.85 -57.12
CA ASP A 21 -12.96 -34.32 -55.75
C ASP A 21 -13.38 -33.19 -54.83
N GLU A 22 -14.37 -33.43 -53.95
CA GLU A 22 -14.71 -32.52 -52.85
C GLU A 22 -13.43 -32.29 -52.02
N GLU A 23 -12.69 -31.21 -52.31
CA GLU A 23 -11.55 -30.75 -51.52
C GLU A 23 -12.04 -30.61 -50.07
N SER A 24 -11.72 -31.58 -49.21
CA SER A 24 -12.06 -31.50 -47.80
C SER A 24 -11.16 -30.43 -47.19
N GLU A 25 -11.55 -29.18 -47.30
CA GLU A 25 -10.81 -28.06 -46.72
C GLU A 25 -10.69 -28.31 -45.20
N THR A 26 -9.47 -28.49 -44.73
CA THR A 26 -9.14 -28.63 -43.30
C THR A 26 -8.65 -27.29 -42.73
N MET A 27 -9.01 -27.03 -41.49
CA MET A 27 -8.63 -25.85 -40.72
C MET A 27 -7.66 -26.28 -39.61
N ARG A 28 -6.60 -25.51 -39.39
CA ARG A 28 -5.63 -25.80 -38.33
C ARG A 28 -5.74 -24.80 -37.19
N CYS A 29 -5.82 -25.31 -35.96
CA CYS A 29 -5.76 -24.47 -34.77
C CYS A 29 -4.34 -23.89 -34.60
N ILE A 30 -4.21 -22.57 -34.39
CA ILE A 30 -2.90 -21.94 -34.20
C ILE A 30 -2.26 -22.34 -32.84
N SER A 31 -3.06 -22.57 -31.80
CA SER A 31 -2.56 -22.93 -30.46
C SER A 31 -2.10 -24.39 -30.36
N CYS A 32 -3.01 -25.36 -30.51
CA CYS A 32 -2.68 -26.79 -30.35
C CYS A 32 -2.20 -27.47 -31.63
N LYS A 33 -2.22 -26.78 -32.78
CA LYS A 33 -1.82 -27.30 -34.10
C LYS A 33 -2.65 -28.46 -34.65
N ALA A 34 -3.76 -28.84 -34.02
CA ALA A 34 -4.65 -29.88 -34.52
C ALA A 34 -5.49 -29.41 -35.74
N GLU A 35 -5.89 -30.38 -36.57
CA GLU A 35 -6.62 -30.19 -37.83
C GLU A 35 -8.09 -30.60 -37.70
N TYR A 36 -8.99 -29.79 -38.24
CA TYR A 36 -10.45 -29.91 -38.13
C TYR A 36 -11.10 -29.70 -39.49
N GLY A 37 -12.31 -30.23 -39.70
CA GLY A 37 -13.06 -29.95 -40.93
C GLY A 37 -13.53 -28.49 -40.99
N THR A 38 -13.66 -27.90 -42.19
CA THR A 38 -14.19 -26.53 -42.38
C THR A 38 -15.58 -26.29 -41.77
N ARG A 39 -16.37 -27.34 -41.53
CA ARG A 39 -17.67 -27.26 -40.84
C ARG A 39 -17.56 -27.06 -39.33
N GLU A 40 -16.37 -27.19 -38.76
CA GLU A 40 -16.06 -27.03 -37.33
C GLU A 40 -15.28 -25.71 -37.08
N ALA A 41 -15.60 -24.67 -37.84
CA ALA A 41 -14.92 -23.38 -37.77
C ALA A 41 -15.05 -22.74 -36.37
N GLY A 42 -13.96 -22.75 -35.60
CA GLY A 42 -13.87 -22.19 -34.25
C GLY A 42 -12.51 -22.52 -33.60
N THR A 43 -12.30 -22.09 -32.35
CA THR A 43 -11.20 -22.62 -31.54
C THR A 43 -11.40 -24.13 -31.38
N CYS A 44 -10.34 -24.91 -31.55
CA CYS A 44 -10.34 -26.35 -31.27
C CYS A 44 -10.98 -26.64 -29.89
N LYS A 45 -11.79 -27.70 -29.80
CA LYS A 45 -12.45 -28.16 -28.56
C LYS A 45 -11.47 -28.29 -27.38
N GLU A 46 -10.31 -28.91 -27.59
CA GLU A 46 -9.28 -29.06 -26.54
C GLU A 46 -8.73 -27.70 -26.07
N CYS A 47 -8.44 -26.76 -26.99
CA CYS A 47 -8.00 -25.41 -26.61
C CYS A 47 -9.09 -24.60 -25.89
N TYR A 48 -10.36 -24.85 -26.20
CA TYR A 48 -11.48 -24.22 -25.50
C TYR A 48 -11.63 -24.79 -24.09
N GLU A 49 -11.54 -26.11 -23.95
CA GLU A 49 -11.59 -26.81 -22.66
C GLU A 49 -10.41 -26.41 -21.76
N GLU A 50 -9.17 -26.39 -22.28
CA GLU A 50 -7.98 -25.93 -21.56
C GLU A 50 -8.09 -24.45 -21.12
N ALA A 51 -8.63 -23.58 -22.00
CA ALA A 51 -8.88 -22.19 -21.65
C ALA A 51 -9.98 -22.04 -20.58
N SER A 52 -10.99 -22.90 -20.60
CA SER A 52 -12.07 -22.91 -19.60
C SER A 52 -11.57 -23.40 -18.24
N GLU A 53 -10.78 -24.48 -18.23
CA GLU A 53 -10.16 -25.04 -17.01
C GLU A 53 -9.24 -24.01 -16.35
N THR A 54 -8.36 -23.37 -17.12
CA THR A 54 -7.48 -22.31 -16.59
C THR A 54 -8.26 -21.09 -16.09
N GLU A 55 -9.39 -20.73 -16.71
CA GLU A 55 -10.25 -19.65 -16.21
C GLU A 55 -10.91 -20.03 -14.86
N GLU A 56 -11.33 -21.28 -14.70
CA GLU A 56 -11.89 -21.78 -13.44
C GLU A 56 -10.84 -21.85 -12.32
N GLU A 57 -9.64 -22.33 -12.62
CA GLU A 57 -8.50 -22.34 -11.67
C GLU A 57 -8.18 -20.92 -11.19
N LEU A 58 -8.05 -19.97 -12.12
CA LEU A 58 -7.80 -18.56 -11.77
C LEU A 58 -8.93 -17.95 -10.93
N LYS A 59 -10.20 -18.29 -11.22
CA LYS A 59 -11.33 -17.84 -10.39
C LYS A 59 -11.25 -18.40 -8.99
N GLN A 60 -10.90 -19.68 -8.85
CA GLN A 60 -10.76 -20.35 -7.56
C GLN A 60 -9.60 -19.74 -6.75
N GLU A 61 -8.47 -19.46 -7.39
CA GLU A 61 -7.34 -18.76 -6.74
C GLU A 61 -7.74 -17.35 -6.29
N ILE A 62 -8.46 -16.60 -7.12
CA ILE A 62 -8.97 -15.26 -6.75
C ILE A 62 -9.92 -15.36 -5.54
N GLU A 63 -10.79 -16.36 -5.49
CA GLU A 63 -11.71 -16.55 -4.37
C GLU A 63 -10.97 -16.93 -3.08
N ASP A 64 -10.00 -17.85 -3.15
CA ASP A 64 -9.15 -18.20 -2.01
C ASP A 64 -8.32 -17.00 -1.52
N LEU A 65 -7.73 -16.23 -2.43
CA LEU A 65 -7.03 -14.99 -2.10
C LEU A 65 -7.97 -13.96 -1.47
N LYS A 66 -9.19 -13.81 -1.99
CA LYS A 66 -10.22 -12.95 -1.39
C LYS A 66 -10.60 -13.44 0.01
N ALA A 67 -10.73 -14.75 0.23
CA ALA A 67 -11.04 -15.33 1.53
C ALA A 67 -9.90 -15.12 2.53
N LYS A 68 -8.64 -15.29 2.10
CA LYS A 68 -7.44 -15.00 2.91
C LYS A 68 -7.33 -13.52 3.26
N VAL A 69 -7.57 -12.63 2.30
CA VAL A 69 -7.64 -11.18 2.53
C VAL A 69 -8.80 -10.84 3.45
N ALA A 70 -9.97 -11.46 3.27
CA ALA A 70 -11.13 -11.27 4.14
C ALA A 70 -10.83 -11.73 5.57
N PHE A 71 -10.18 -12.89 5.77
CA PHE A 71 -9.73 -13.33 7.09
C PHE A 71 -8.82 -12.30 7.74
N LEU A 72 -7.85 -11.74 7.00
CA LEU A 72 -6.97 -10.69 7.53
C LEU A 72 -7.71 -9.36 7.78
N ARG A 73 -8.70 -8.99 6.95
CA ARG A 73 -9.47 -7.75 7.11
C ARG A 73 -10.58 -7.83 8.16
N PHE A 74 -11.10 -9.03 8.40
CA PHE A 74 -12.17 -9.32 9.36
C PHE A 74 -11.79 -8.95 10.80
N TRP A 75 -10.50 -8.86 11.10
CA TRP A 75 -9.97 -8.44 12.40
C TRP A 75 -9.64 -6.95 12.49
N SER A 76 -10.15 -6.11 11.58
CA SER A 76 -10.09 -4.67 11.78
C SER A 76 -10.73 -4.34 13.14
N PRO A 77 -10.04 -3.61 14.04
CA PRO A 77 -10.60 -3.20 15.32
C PRO A 77 -11.91 -2.38 15.21
N LEU A 78 -12.34 -1.98 14.00
CA LEU A 78 -13.63 -1.36 13.72
C LEU A 78 -14.82 -2.32 13.85
N ASP A 79 -14.63 -3.61 13.59
CA ASP A 79 -15.72 -4.60 13.62
C ASP A 79 -15.95 -5.20 15.02
N SER A 80 -15.08 -4.94 15.98
CA SER A 80 -15.23 -5.43 17.36
C SER A 80 -16.40 -4.77 18.11
N ILE A 81 -16.88 -3.61 17.66
CA ILE A 81 -18.00 -2.90 18.32
C ILE A 81 -19.36 -3.44 17.86
N THR A 82 -19.44 -4.07 16.67
CA THR A 82 -20.71 -4.50 16.08
C THR A 82 -21.03 -5.99 16.25
N ARG A 83 -20.09 -6.83 16.71
CA ARG A 83 -20.35 -8.26 16.95
C ARG A 83 -20.63 -8.59 18.42
N SER A 84 -21.91 -8.46 18.78
CA SER A 84 -22.55 -9.17 19.90
C SER A 84 -22.74 -10.69 19.61
N HIS A 85 -21.88 -11.31 18.79
CA HIS A 85 -21.97 -12.73 18.44
C HIS A 85 -20.63 -13.44 18.64
N GLY A 86 -20.32 -13.72 19.91
CA GLY A 86 -19.93 -15.05 20.41
C GLY A 86 -18.76 -15.82 19.76
N GLY A 87 -17.86 -15.17 19.02
CA GLY A 87 -16.61 -15.79 18.57
C GLY A 87 -15.47 -15.53 19.56
N PRO A 88 -14.53 -16.48 19.77
CA PRO A 88 -13.34 -16.20 20.58
C PRO A 88 -12.50 -15.09 19.94
N CYS A 89 -12.15 -14.05 20.70
CA CYS A 89 -11.14 -13.09 20.26
C CYS A 89 -9.76 -13.74 20.42
N TYR A 90 -9.13 -14.13 19.32
CA TYR A 90 -7.81 -14.77 19.32
C TYR A 90 -6.65 -13.78 19.44
N THR A 91 -6.91 -12.56 19.90
CA THR A 91 -5.90 -11.52 20.07
C THR A 91 -4.93 -11.90 21.19
N ASP A 92 -3.64 -11.89 20.88
CA ASP A 92 -2.55 -12.30 21.77
C ASP A 92 -1.64 -11.13 22.18
N VAL A 93 -1.98 -9.91 21.77
CA VAL A 93 -1.31 -8.66 22.17
C VAL A 93 -2.30 -7.49 22.19
N VAL A 94 -2.05 -6.52 23.07
CA VAL A 94 -2.82 -5.28 23.20
C VAL A 94 -1.90 -4.09 23.05
N LEU A 95 -2.28 -3.10 22.24
CA LEU A 95 -1.58 -1.83 22.13
C LEU A 95 -2.33 -0.76 22.93
N VAL A 96 -1.59 0.14 23.56
CA VAL A 96 -2.14 1.22 24.39
C VAL A 96 -1.46 2.53 24.06
N ALA A 97 -2.25 3.55 23.75
CA ALA A 97 -1.76 4.91 23.59
C ALA A 97 -1.43 5.52 24.96
N SER A 98 -0.24 6.12 25.08
CA SER A 98 0.19 6.85 26.29
C SER A 98 0.35 8.32 25.92
N SER A 99 -0.64 9.14 26.23
CA SER A 99 -0.59 10.60 26.05
C SER A 99 0.12 11.25 27.25
N HIS A 100 0.98 12.23 26.98
CA HIS A 100 1.69 12.99 28.02
C HIS A 100 0.78 13.94 28.83
N ASP A 101 -0.42 14.24 28.31
CA ASP A 101 -1.40 15.05 29.02
C ASP A 101 -2.15 14.21 30.06
N GLY A 102 -1.90 14.51 31.34
CA GLY A 102 -2.55 13.89 32.51
C GLY A 102 -4.06 14.14 32.64
N THR A 103 -4.75 14.47 31.54
CA THR A 103 -6.20 14.61 31.42
C THR A 103 -6.88 13.35 30.86
N ALA A 104 -6.11 12.34 30.46
CA ALA A 104 -6.67 11.13 29.87
C ALA A 104 -7.35 10.23 30.93
N GLY A 105 -8.57 9.80 30.62
CA GLY A 105 -9.23 8.68 31.30
C GLY A 105 -8.42 7.38 31.20
N PRO A 106 -8.96 6.25 31.67
CA PRO A 106 -8.23 4.99 31.64
C PRO A 106 -7.77 4.65 30.20
N PRO A 107 -6.53 4.16 30.04
CA PRO A 107 -5.98 3.83 28.73
C PRO A 107 -6.89 2.87 27.96
N VAL A 108 -7.27 3.25 26.74
CA VAL A 108 -8.15 2.45 25.88
C VAL A 108 -7.32 1.40 25.13
N PRO A 109 -7.57 0.10 25.33
CA PRO A 109 -6.81 -0.96 24.67
C PRO A 109 -7.21 -1.11 23.20
N VAL A 110 -6.21 -1.37 22.34
CA VAL A 110 -6.37 -1.77 20.94
C VAL A 110 -5.88 -3.22 20.79
N PRO A 111 -6.78 -4.22 20.83
CA PRO A 111 -6.41 -5.62 20.65
C PRO A 111 -5.86 -5.89 19.24
N ALA A 112 -4.84 -6.75 19.14
CA ALA A 112 -4.24 -7.13 17.87
C ALA A 112 -3.63 -8.55 17.92
N HIS A 113 -3.04 -8.97 16.80
CA HIS A 113 -2.37 -10.25 16.64
C HIS A 113 -0.87 -10.04 16.43
N LYS A 114 -0.03 -10.66 17.26
CA LYS A 114 1.44 -10.58 17.16
C LYS A 114 1.90 -10.93 15.75
N ALA A 115 1.37 -12.01 15.18
CA ALA A 115 1.71 -12.48 13.83
C ALA A 115 1.53 -11.38 12.76
N VAL A 116 0.46 -10.59 12.83
CA VAL A 116 0.22 -9.49 11.88
C VAL A 116 1.22 -8.36 12.11
N LEU A 117 1.38 -7.89 13.35
CA LEU A 117 2.29 -6.79 13.68
C LEU A 117 3.74 -7.09 13.28
N VAL A 118 4.23 -8.28 13.65
CA VAL A 118 5.58 -8.77 13.37
C VAL A 118 5.83 -8.88 11.86
N SER A 119 4.84 -9.35 11.10
CA SER A 119 4.98 -9.46 9.63
C SER A 119 5.05 -8.11 8.91
N ARG A 120 4.47 -7.05 9.50
CA ARG A 120 4.34 -5.73 8.87
C ARG A 120 5.34 -4.70 9.37
N SER A 121 5.98 -4.94 10.52
CA SER A 121 6.93 -4.01 11.14
C SER A 121 8.15 -4.76 11.69
N PRO A 122 9.36 -4.46 11.18
CA PRO A 122 10.61 -4.95 11.77
C PRO A 122 10.78 -4.56 13.25
N VAL A 123 10.22 -3.43 13.66
CA VAL A 123 10.29 -2.95 15.05
C VAL A 123 9.39 -3.80 15.95
N PHE A 124 8.15 -4.09 15.53
CA PHE A 124 7.31 -5.04 16.26
C PHE A 124 7.89 -6.44 16.26
N LYS A 125 8.54 -6.87 15.17
CA LYS A 125 9.30 -8.12 15.13
C LYS A 125 10.34 -8.20 16.23
N ALA A 126 11.23 -7.21 16.30
CA ALA A 126 12.26 -7.16 17.33
C ALA A 126 11.68 -7.05 18.76
N MET A 127 10.57 -6.33 18.93
CA MET A 127 9.93 -6.12 20.24
C MET A 127 9.21 -7.39 20.76
N LEU A 128 8.56 -8.15 19.87
CA LEU A 128 7.67 -9.25 20.25
C LEU A 128 8.31 -10.64 20.14
N GLU A 129 9.34 -10.82 19.31
CA GLU A 129 10.06 -12.09 19.19
C GLU A 129 11.18 -12.25 20.22
N ASN A 130 11.70 -11.16 20.78
CA ASN A 130 12.68 -11.20 21.86
C ASN A 130 11.96 -11.29 23.22
N GLU A 131 12.57 -11.90 24.24
CA GLU A 131 12.04 -12.03 25.62
C GLU A 131 11.98 -10.69 26.39
N MET A 132 11.60 -9.60 25.72
CA MET A 132 11.39 -8.27 26.29
C MET A 132 10.11 -8.21 27.15
N GLU A 133 9.97 -7.14 27.93
CA GLU A 133 8.82 -6.97 28.85
C GLU A 133 7.48 -6.99 28.10
N GLU A 134 7.44 -6.46 26.88
CA GLU A 134 6.27 -6.41 26.01
C GLU A 134 5.84 -7.80 25.54
N SER A 135 6.80 -8.68 25.20
CA SER A 135 6.49 -10.05 24.76
C SER A 135 5.92 -10.90 25.90
N ARG A 136 6.38 -10.65 27.13
CA ARG A 136 5.92 -11.30 28.38
C ARG A 136 4.61 -10.73 28.92
N SER A 137 4.42 -9.42 28.84
CA SER A 137 3.22 -8.74 29.36
C SER A 137 2.03 -8.80 28.39
N GLY A 138 2.28 -9.02 27.10
CA GLY A 138 1.26 -8.97 26.06
C GLY A 138 0.69 -7.56 25.84
N THR A 139 1.31 -6.52 26.39
CA THR A 139 0.89 -5.13 26.25
C THR A 139 2.02 -4.27 25.70
N VAL A 140 1.76 -3.57 24.60
CA VAL A 140 2.70 -2.63 23.98
C VAL A 140 2.20 -1.21 24.23
N LYS A 141 3.00 -0.41 24.94
CA LYS A 141 2.69 1.01 25.15
C LYS A 141 3.33 1.85 24.06
N ILE A 142 2.52 2.67 23.39
CA ILE A 142 2.98 3.60 22.37
C ILE A 142 2.82 5.01 22.93
N SER A 143 3.94 5.66 23.22
CA SER A 143 3.98 7.05 23.68
C SER A 143 3.71 8.03 22.56
N ASP A 144 3.19 9.20 22.93
CA ASP A 144 3.03 10.39 22.09
C ASP A 144 2.11 10.17 20.88
N VAL A 145 1.09 9.34 21.07
CA VAL A 145 0.09 9.04 20.03
C VAL A 145 -1.32 9.18 20.57
N SER A 146 -2.23 9.71 19.75
CA SER A 146 -3.66 9.67 20.06
C SER A 146 -4.20 8.24 19.90
N TYR A 147 -5.29 7.92 20.63
CA TYR A 147 -5.98 6.64 20.44
C TYR A 147 -6.43 6.45 18.99
N GLU A 148 -6.91 7.52 18.34
CA GLU A 148 -7.40 7.50 16.97
C GLU A 148 -6.28 7.18 15.97
N ALA A 149 -5.12 7.82 16.09
CA ALA A 149 -3.96 7.54 15.26
C ALA A 149 -3.42 6.13 15.49
N LEU A 150 -3.31 5.68 16.74
CA LEU A 150 -2.93 4.30 17.06
C LEU A 150 -3.88 3.29 16.41
N ARG A 151 -5.18 3.54 16.53
CA ARG A 151 -6.21 2.67 15.97
C ARG A 151 -6.16 2.65 14.44
N ALA A 152 -5.98 3.80 13.80
CA ALA A 152 -5.82 3.91 12.34
C ALA A 152 -4.55 3.18 11.87
N PHE A 153 -3.45 3.32 12.61
CA PHE A 153 -2.19 2.64 12.33
C PHE A 153 -2.35 1.12 12.39
N VAL A 154 -2.94 0.59 13.47
CA VAL A 154 -3.22 -0.85 13.60
C VAL A 154 -4.14 -1.31 12.47
N ASN A 155 -5.22 -0.58 12.17
CA ASN A 155 -6.10 -0.91 11.05
C ASN A 155 -5.33 -1.03 9.73
N TYR A 156 -4.45 -0.07 9.44
CA TYR A 156 -3.62 -0.10 8.23
C TYR A 156 -2.73 -1.36 8.17
N LEU A 157 -2.19 -1.83 9.29
CA LEU A 157 -1.39 -3.07 9.31
C LEU A 157 -2.19 -4.30 8.89
N TYR A 158 -3.51 -4.31 9.12
CA TYR A 158 -4.38 -5.38 8.63
C TYR A 158 -4.81 -5.15 7.18
N THR A 159 -5.26 -3.94 6.85
CA THR A 159 -6.04 -3.70 5.62
C THR A 159 -5.23 -3.10 4.48
N ALA A 160 -4.08 -2.49 4.79
CA ALA A 160 -3.31 -1.58 3.93
C ALA A 160 -4.12 -0.35 3.47
N GLU A 161 -5.18 0.01 4.21
CA GLU A 161 -6.05 1.15 3.92
C GLU A 161 -6.05 2.13 5.10
N ALA A 162 -5.96 3.43 4.79
CA ALA A 162 -6.07 4.51 5.76
C ALA A 162 -6.80 5.70 5.14
N CYS A 163 -7.75 6.25 5.89
CA CYS A 163 -8.39 7.53 5.58
C CYS A 163 -7.49 8.65 6.13
N LEU A 164 -7.02 9.52 5.26
CA LEU A 164 -6.08 10.58 5.61
C LEU A 164 -6.76 11.95 5.54
N ASP A 165 -6.64 12.70 6.62
CA ASP A 165 -6.60 14.16 6.61
C ASP A 165 -5.16 14.62 6.92
N GLU A 166 -4.91 15.93 6.99
CA GLU A 166 -3.55 16.46 7.22
C GLU A 166 -2.97 16.04 8.57
N GLN A 167 -3.78 16.06 9.63
CA GLN A 167 -3.32 15.67 10.97
C GLN A 167 -3.03 14.17 11.06
N MET A 168 -3.98 13.35 10.61
CA MET A 168 -3.85 11.89 10.58
C MET A 168 -2.69 11.46 9.68
N ALA A 169 -2.43 12.17 8.58
CA ALA A 169 -1.27 11.89 7.73
C ALA A 169 0.05 12.14 8.47
N CYS A 170 0.16 13.23 9.24
CA CYS A 170 1.34 13.49 10.09
C CYS A 170 1.50 12.41 11.17
N ASP A 171 0.44 12.12 11.93
CA ASP A 171 0.47 11.13 13.02
C ASP A 171 0.85 9.73 12.50
N LEU A 172 0.25 9.31 11.38
CA LEU A 172 0.55 8.02 10.77
C LEU A 172 1.95 7.98 10.14
N LEU A 173 2.45 9.10 9.62
CA LEU A 173 3.83 9.17 9.11
C LEU A 173 4.84 8.99 10.23
N GLU A 174 4.63 9.64 11.38
CA GLU A 174 5.46 9.48 12.56
C GLU A 174 5.49 8.01 13.03
N LEU A 175 4.32 7.39 13.17
CA LEU A 175 4.22 5.97 13.52
C LEU A 175 4.87 5.08 12.46
N ALA A 176 4.68 5.38 11.19
CA ALA A 176 5.27 4.60 10.10
C ALA A 176 6.80 4.68 10.10
N GLU A 177 7.38 5.84 10.43
CA GLU A 177 8.83 5.97 10.60
C GLU A 177 9.30 5.21 11.84
N LYS A 178 8.67 5.44 12.99
CA LYS A 178 9.01 4.80 14.28
C LYS A 178 8.97 3.28 14.22
N TYR A 179 7.97 2.73 13.53
CA TYR A 179 7.76 1.28 13.38
C TYR A 179 8.24 0.73 12.02
N GLN A 180 8.93 1.54 11.22
CA GLN A 180 9.53 1.16 9.94
C GLN A 180 8.54 0.54 8.93
N VAL A 181 7.31 1.06 8.88
CA VAL A 181 6.26 0.65 7.94
C VAL A 181 6.38 1.49 6.65
N LYS A 182 7.38 1.16 5.82
CA LYS A 182 7.81 1.96 4.66
C LYS A 182 6.67 2.34 3.69
N HIS A 183 5.74 1.43 3.42
CA HIS A 183 4.64 1.70 2.50
C HIS A 183 3.66 2.74 3.06
N LEU A 184 3.39 2.71 4.38
CA LEU A 184 2.55 3.71 5.03
C LEU A 184 3.22 5.09 5.00
N LYS A 185 4.52 5.12 5.32
CA LYS A 185 5.30 6.35 5.30
C LYS A 185 5.24 7.01 3.91
N ALA A 186 5.53 6.24 2.86
CA ALA A 186 5.46 6.74 1.48
C ALA A 186 4.05 7.19 1.06
N TYR A 187 2.99 6.53 1.57
CA TYR A 187 1.62 6.91 1.32
C TYR A 187 1.26 8.26 1.98
N CYS A 188 1.60 8.43 3.26
CA CYS A 188 1.42 9.70 3.97
C CYS A 188 2.26 10.83 3.36
N GLU A 189 3.52 10.56 2.98
CA GLU A 189 4.38 11.54 2.31
C GLU A 189 3.75 12.07 1.02
N LYS A 190 3.26 11.17 0.15
CA LYS A 190 2.59 11.57 -1.10
C LYS A 190 1.33 12.40 -0.84
N PHE A 191 0.56 12.03 0.18
CA PHE A 191 -0.62 12.79 0.57
C PHE A 191 -0.25 14.21 1.03
N LEU A 192 0.72 14.34 1.94
CA LEU A 192 1.16 15.64 2.44
C LEU A 192 1.75 16.52 1.33
N VAL A 193 2.52 15.94 0.41
CA VAL A 193 3.00 16.66 -0.78
C VAL A 193 1.86 17.18 -1.65
N SER A 194 0.75 16.43 -1.78
CA SER A 194 -0.42 16.90 -2.53
C SER A 194 -1.17 18.08 -1.86
N LYS A 195 -0.92 18.30 -0.56
CA LYS A 195 -1.48 19.40 0.24
C LYS A 195 -0.50 20.54 0.48
N LEU A 196 0.76 20.35 0.10
CA LEU A 196 1.82 21.31 0.28
C LEU A 196 1.55 22.58 -0.51
N ASN A 197 1.67 23.71 0.16
CA ASN A 197 1.52 25.04 -0.38
C ASN A 197 2.46 25.99 0.36
N TRP A 198 2.49 27.26 -0.05
CA TRP A 198 3.40 28.23 0.54
C TRP A 198 3.17 28.40 2.05
N ASP A 199 1.91 28.35 2.50
CA ASP A 199 1.54 28.61 3.88
C ASP A 199 1.99 27.52 4.86
N ASN A 200 1.95 26.26 4.43
CA ASN A 200 2.40 25.14 5.25
C ASN A 200 3.83 24.66 4.90
N SER A 201 4.54 25.31 3.97
CA SER A 201 5.83 24.85 3.46
C SER A 201 6.93 24.75 4.53
N VAL A 202 7.08 25.77 5.38
CA VAL A 202 8.12 25.82 6.43
C VAL A 202 7.88 24.77 7.50
N ILE A 203 6.63 24.65 7.96
CA ILE A 203 6.23 23.63 8.94
C ILE A 203 6.42 22.23 8.36
N SER A 204 5.99 22.02 7.11
CA SER A 204 6.14 20.73 6.42
C SER A 204 7.61 20.36 6.21
N TYR A 205 8.49 21.34 5.93
CA TYR A 205 9.93 21.12 5.82
C TYR A 205 10.53 20.63 7.14
N ALA A 206 10.23 21.33 8.24
CA ALA A 206 10.72 20.95 9.57
C ALA A 206 10.21 19.56 9.99
N PHE A 207 8.91 19.30 9.80
CA PHE A 207 8.29 18.01 10.05
C PHE A 207 8.94 16.90 9.20
N ALA A 208 9.12 17.15 7.90
CA ALA A 208 9.71 16.17 7.00
C ALA A 208 11.15 15.84 7.38
N HIS A 209 11.92 16.83 7.83
CA HIS A 209 13.27 16.63 8.31
C HIS A 209 13.28 15.74 9.57
N GLN A 210 12.44 16.05 10.55
CA GLN A 210 12.34 15.30 11.80
C GLN A 210 11.98 13.81 11.59
N HIS A 211 11.13 13.51 10.61
CA HIS A 211 10.65 12.15 10.36
C HIS A 211 11.27 11.48 9.13
N ASN A 212 12.41 12.00 8.63
CA ASN A 212 13.14 11.48 7.46
C ASN A 212 12.25 11.31 6.21
N ALA A 213 11.27 12.18 6.02
CA ALA A 213 10.28 12.12 4.94
C ALA A 213 10.81 12.80 3.68
N LYS A 214 11.72 12.12 2.98
CA LYS A 214 12.52 12.71 1.91
C LYS A 214 11.70 13.37 0.80
N LEU A 215 10.61 12.75 0.34
CA LEU A 215 9.83 13.32 -0.76
C LEU A 215 9.19 14.65 -0.34
N LEU A 216 8.64 14.70 0.88
CA LEU A 216 8.06 15.92 1.44
C LEU A 216 9.14 16.97 1.69
N LEU A 217 10.29 16.56 2.22
CA LEU A 217 11.44 17.43 2.51
C LEU A 217 11.91 18.15 1.24
N ASP A 218 12.23 17.38 0.19
CA ASP A 218 12.77 17.91 -1.07
C ASP A 218 11.75 18.85 -1.75
N THR A 219 10.46 18.48 -1.72
CA THR A 219 9.40 19.29 -2.35
C THR A 219 9.13 20.59 -1.57
N ALA A 220 9.09 20.52 -0.23
CA ALA A 220 8.95 21.69 0.64
C ALA A 220 10.14 22.64 0.48
N LEU A 221 11.36 22.10 0.46
CA LEU A 221 12.57 22.88 0.24
C LEU A 221 12.55 23.59 -1.11
N SER A 222 12.17 22.89 -2.19
CA SER A 222 12.04 23.51 -3.50
C SER A 222 11.07 24.69 -3.47
N LEU A 223 9.88 24.49 -2.89
CA LEU A 223 8.86 25.54 -2.78
C LEU A 223 9.32 26.75 -1.96
N ILE A 224 10.08 26.51 -0.88
CA ILE A 224 10.71 27.54 -0.05
C ILE A 224 11.73 28.32 -0.88
N THR A 225 12.65 27.62 -1.56
CA THR A 225 13.70 28.25 -2.37
C THR A 225 13.14 29.08 -3.53
N ASP A 226 11.98 28.70 -4.08
CA ASP A 226 11.29 29.45 -5.15
C ASP A 226 10.65 30.76 -4.68
N ASN A 227 10.49 30.96 -3.36
CA ASN A 227 9.81 32.11 -2.76
C ASN A 227 10.63 32.75 -1.62
N MET A 228 11.96 32.66 -1.70
CA MET A 228 12.85 33.12 -0.62
C MET A 228 12.68 34.59 -0.24
N ASP A 229 12.28 35.45 -1.19
CA ASP A 229 12.05 36.88 -0.98
C ASP A 229 11.00 37.18 0.11
N LYS A 230 10.11 36.21 0.39
CA LYS A 230 9.03 36.32 1.37
C LYS A 230 9.30 35.56 2.66
N LEU A 231 10.32 34.68 2.70
CA LEU A 231 10.52 33.74 3.80
C LEU A 231 10.73 34.44 5.15
N THR A 232 11.56 35.48 5.20
CA THR A 232 11.95 36.18 6.43
C THR A 232 10.80 36.93 7.13
N LYS A 233 9.66 37.09 6.45
CA LYS A 233 8.46 37.74 6.99
C LYS A 233 7.52 36.77 7.70
N ARG A 234 7.77 35.46 7.62
CA ARG A 234 6.90 34.42 8.18
C ARG A 234 7.21 34.17 9.65
N GLU A 235 6.15 34.01 10.44
CA GLU A 235 6.27 33.63 11.86
C GLU A 235 6.89 32.24 12.00
N GLU A 236 6.49 31.30 11.14
CA GLU A 236 7.00 29.93 11.10
C GLU A 236 8.50 29.88 10.79
N TYR A 237 9.00 30.84 10.02
CA TYR A 237 10.44 30.97 9.79
C TYR A 237 11.16 31.44 11.06
N MET A 238 10.60 32.42 11.78
CA MET A 238 11.19 32.88 13.05
C MET A 238 11.22 31.74 14.08
N GLU A 239 10.13 30.98 14.19
CA GLU A 239 10.10 29.79 15.04
C GLU A 239 11.14 28.75 14.61
N LEU A 240 11.34 28.54 13.31
CA LEU A 240 12.35 27.62 12.80
C LEU A 240 13.77 28.09 13.16
N VAL A 241 14.06 29.39 13.04
CA VAL A 241 15.33 30.00 13.45
C VAL A 241 15.59 29.76 14.94
N GLU A 242 14.57 29.85 15.79
CA GLU A 242 14.72 29.64 17.23
C GLU A 242 14.87 28.15 17.61
N LYS A 243 14.07 27.27 16.99
CA LYS A 243 14.00 25.85 17.35
C LYS A 243 15.13 25.03 16.72
N ASP A 244 15.42 25.23 15.44
CA ASP A 244 16.52 24.53 14.74
C ASP A 244 17.18 25.40 13.66
N PRO A 245 18.16 26.26 14.04
CA PRO A 245 18.88 27.12 13.10
C PRO A 245 19.59 26.37 11.96
N ARG A 246 19.88 25.07 12.12
CA ARG A 246 20.58 24.28 11.09
C ARG A 246 19.72 24.09 9.85
N LEU A 247 18.41 23.92 10.05
CA LEU A 247 17.44 23.82 8.97
C LEU A 247 17.39 25.09 8.12
N VAL A 248 17.60 26.24 8.75
CA VAL A 248 17.69 27.52 8.04
C VAL A 248 18.95 27.59 7.20
N VAL A 249 20.10 27.14 7.75
CA VAL A 249 21.36 27.07 6.98
C VAL A 249 21.19 26.20 5.75
N GLU A 250 20.59 25.01 5.87
CA GLU A 250 20.31 24.12 4.74
C GLU A 250 19.43 24.77 3.67
N ILE A 251 18.41 25.53 4.07
CA ILE A 251 17.57 26.30 3.14
C ILE A 251 18.40 27.30 2.33
N TYR A 252 19.27 28.07 3.00
CA TYR A 252 20.12 29.05 2.31
C TYR A 252 21.20 28.38 1.44
N GLU A 253 21.79 27.28 1.88
CA GLU A 253 22.75 26.50 1.08
C GLU A 253 22.09 25.95 -0.19
N ALA A 254 20.87 25.41 -0.09
CA ALA A 254 20.09 24.94 -1.23
C ALA A 254 19.73 26.10 -2.17
N TYR A 255 19.33 27.25 -1.63
CA TYR A 255 19.02 28.44 -2.43
C TYR A 255 20.23 28.96 -3.20
N LEU A 256 21.39 29.07 -2.55
CA LEU A 256 22.64 29.52 -3.19
C LEU A 256 23.10 28.53 -4.27
N SER A 257 22.99 27.23 -4.00
CA SER A 257 23.34 26.17 -4.96
C SER A 257 22.45 26.17 -6.21
N LYS A 258 21.21 26.68 -6.11
CA LYS A 258 20.27 26.80 -7.23
C LYS A 258 20.57 27.99 -8.14
N GLN A 259 21.33 28.98 -7.66
CA GLN A 259 21.67 30.20 -8.40
C GLN A 259 23.01 30.13 -9.15
N GLY A 260 23.93 29.26 -8.72
CA GLY A 260 25.22 29.04 -9.37
C GLY A 260 25.14 28.03 -10.52
#